data_AF-A0A7C6VA19-F1
#
_entry.id   AF-A0A7C6VA19-F1
#
_cell.length_a   1.000
_cell.length_b   1.000
_cell.length_c   1.000
_cell.angle_alpha   90.00
_cell.angle_beta   90.00
_cell.angle_gamma   90.00
#
_symmetry.space_group_name_H-M   'P 1'
#
loop_
_entity.id
_entity.type
_entity.pdbx_description
1 polymer ?
#
loop_
_entity_poly.entity_id
_entity_poly.type
_entity_poly.pdbx_seq_one_letter_code
_entity_poly.pdbx_strand_id
1 'polypeptide(L)'
;MNASQESTREDAQRSILNRLKRAQGQLRGVIAAVEEGRSCREVVTQLSAVSSALDKAGFAIVASAMSHCVSDPDAATTDEGSAQPTLSLDELEKIFLMLS
;
A
#
# COMPACT_ATOMS: atom_id res chain seq x y z
N MET A 1 9.77 -7.74 21.62
CA MET A 1 8.52 -7.13 21.12
C MET A 1 7.44 -7.22 22.20
N ASN A 2 6.67 -6.15 22.44
CA ASN A 2 5.63 -6.09 23.47
C ASN A 2 4.21 -6.19 22.85
N ALA A 3 3.24 -6.75 23.57
CA ALA A 3 1.88 -7.03 23.10
C ALA A 3 1.14 -5.79 22.53
N SER A 4 1.49 -4.59 23.00
CA SER A 4 0.92 -3.33 22.49
C SER A 4 1.37 -2.98 21.06
N GLN A 5 2.53 -3.44 20.61
CA GLN A 5 3.03 -3.19 19.24
C GLN A 5 2.44 -4.17 18.21
N GLU A 6 2.05 -5.38 18.65
CA GLU A 6 1.37 -6.38 17.83
C GLU A 6 -0.02 -5.87 17.39
N SER A 7 -0.81 -5.38 18.34
CA SER A 7 -2.18 -4.87 18.08
C SER A 7 -2.19 -3.69 17.11
N THR A 8 -1.25 -2.75 17.22
CA THR A 8 -1.16 -1.61 16.30
C THR A 8 -0.81 -2.01 14.87
N ARG A 9 -0.04 -3.10 14.71
CA ARG A 9 0.36 -3.62 13.41
C ARG A 9 -0.79 -4.34 12.71
N GLU A 10 -1.53 -5.15 13.46
CA GLU A 10 -2.75 -5.79 12.97
C GLU A 10 -3.79 -4.76 12.52
N ASP A 11 -3.92 -3.65 13.26
CA ASP A 11 -4.81 -2.54 12.91
C ASP A 11 -4.38 -1.84 11.61
N ALA A 12 -3.07 -1.58 11.45
CA ALA A 12 -2.51 -1.00 10.23
C ALA A 12 -2.73 -1.93 9.02
N GLN A 13 -2.43 -3.22 9.17
CA GLN A 13 -2.63 -4.23 8.13
C GLN A 13 -4.12 -4.34 7.74
N ARG A 14 -5.02 -4.35 8.72
CA ARG A 14 -6.47 -4.37 8.47
C ARG A 14 -6.93 -3.11 7.74
N SER A 15 -6.40 -1.94 8.10
CA SER A 15 -6.69 -0.67 7.41
C SER A 15 -6.25 -0.69 5.94
N ILE A 16 -5.04 -1.19 5.66
CA ILE A 16 -4.51 -1.37 4.30
C ILE A 16 -5.40 -2.33 3.50
N LEU A 17 -5.72 -3.50 4.05
CA LEU A 17 -6.59 -4.49 3.40
C LEU A 17 -7.97 -3.90 3.07
N ASN A 18 -8.54 -3.11 3.98
CA ASN A 18 -9.83 -2.46 3.73
C ASN A 18 -9.75 -1.43 2.59
N ARG A 19 -8.64 -0.71 2.44
CA ARG A 19 -8.41 0.20 1.32
C ARG A 19 -8.32 -0.55 -0.01
N LEU A 20 -7.54 -1.62 -0.05
CA LEU A 20 -7.38 -2.47 -1.23
C LEU A 20 -8.71 -3.12 -1.66
N LYS A 21 -9.49 -3.64 -0.72
CA LYS A 21 -10.84 -4.20 -1.00
C LYS A 21 -11.78 -3.16 -1.61
N ARG A 22 -11.73 -1.90 -1.15
CA ARG A 22 -12.51 -0.82 -1.75
C ARG A 22 -12.06 -0.52 -3.17
N ALA A 23 -10.75 -0.38 -3.40
CA ALA A 23 -10.20 -0.17 -4.75
C ALA A 23 -10.59 -1.31 -5.70
N GLN A 24 -10.57 -2.57 -5.23
CA GLN A 24 -11.04 -3.73 -5.99
C GLN A 24 -12.52 -3.61 -6.40
N GLY A 25 -13.39 -3.19 -5.47
CA GLY A 25 -14.81 -2.95 -5.77
C GLY A 25 -15.02 -1.85 -6.80
N GLN A 26 -14.27 -0.75 -6.70
CA GLN A 26 -14.30 0.34 -7.67
C GLN A 26 -13.80 -0.12 -9.05
N LEU A 27 -12.72 -0.90 -9.10
CA LEU A 27 -12.19 -1.45 -10.35
C LEU A 27 -13.19 -2.38 -11.05
N ARG A 28 -13.92 -3.20 -10.28
CA ARG A 28 -15.03 -3.99 -10.84
C ARG A 28 -16.10 -3.10 -11.48
N GLY A 29 -16.41 -1.95 -10.87
CA GLY A 29 -17.32 -0.96 -11.44
C GLY A 29 -16.80 -0.36 -12.74
N VAL A 30 -15.50 -0.04 -12.82
CA VAL A 30 -14.86 0.44 -14.06
C VAL A 30 -14.96 -0.61 -15.17
N ILE A 31 -14.67 -1.87 -14.86
CA ILE A 31 -14.76 -2.98 -15.84
C ILE A 31 -16.20 -3.09 -16.38
N ALA A 32 -17.20 -3.12 -15.49
CA ALA A 32 -18.60 -3.17 -15.89
C ALA A 32 -18.99 -1.96 -16.76
N ALA A 33 -18.53 -0.75 -16.41
CA ALA A 33 -18.79 0.45 -17.20
C ALA A 33 -18.21 0.37 -18.63
N VAL A 34 -17.06 -0.28 -18.80
CA VAL A 34 -16.46 -0.53 -20.12
C VAL A 34 -17.26 -1.58 -20.89
N GLU A 35 -17.62 -2.69 -20.24
CA GLU A 35 -18.41 -3.77 -20.85
C GLU A 35 -19.81 -3.30 -21.29
N GLU A 36 -20.42 -2.40 -20.53
CA GLU A 36 -21.70 -1.75 -20.84
C GLU A 36 -21.59 -0.65 -21.91
N GLY A 37 -20.38 -0.32 -22.37
CA GLY A 37 -20.16 0.71 -23.38
C GLY A 37 -20.46 2.13 -22.89
N ARG A 38 -20.24 2.42 -21.60
CA ARG A 38 -20.47 3.74 -21.01
C ARG A 38 -19.50 4.78 -21.58
N SER A 39 -19.84 6.06 -21.41
CA SER A 39 -19.05 7.16 -21.97
C SER A 39 -17.59 7.16 -21.48
N CYS A 40 -16.66 7.54 -22.36
CA CYS A 40 -15.23 7.64 -22.00
C CYS A 40 -15.01 8.56 -20.79
N ARG A 41 -15.74 9.68 -20.69
CA ARG A 41 -15.67 10.61 -19.55
C ARG A 41 -15.99 9.89 -18.24
N GLU A 42 -17.03 9.07 -18.24
CA GLU A 42 -17.43 8.34 -17.04
C GLU A 42 -16.41 7.28 -16.65
N VAL A 43 -15.98 6.44 -17.60
CA VAL A 43 -14.96 5.41 -17.36
C VAL A 43 -13.69 6.03 -16.79
N VAL A 44 -13.19 7.13 -17.40
CA VAL A 44 -11.99 7.84 -16.93
C VAL A 44 -12.19 8.45 -15.53
N THR A 45 -13.38 8.97 -15.23
CA THR A 45 -13.69 9.53 -13.90
C THR A 45 -13.71 8.43 -12.83
N GLN A 46 -14.28 7.26 -13.14
CA GLN A 46 -14.25 6.13 -12.22
C GLN A 46 -12.83 5.57 -12.07
N LEU A 47 -12.09 5.46 -13.17
CA LEU A 47 -10.71 4.98 -13.16
C LEU A 47 -9.79 5.87 -12.32
N SER A 48 -9.91 7.20 -12.42
CA SER A 48 -9.11 8.11 -11.60
C SER A 48 -9.41 7.96 -10.10
N ALA A 49 -10.67 7.66 -9.75
CA ALA A 49 -11.04 7.35 -8.37
C ALA A 49 -10.42 6.01 -7.89
N VAL A 50 -10.28 5.01 -8.76
CA VAL A 50 -9.54 3.77 -8.45
C VAL A 50 -8.06 4.08 -8.22
N SER A 51 -7.41 4.81 -9.13
CA SER A 51 -6.00 5.20 -9.00
C SER A 51 -5.75 5.93 -7.69
N SER A 52 -6.54 6.96 -7.37
CA SER A 52 -6.43 7.67 -6.09
C SER A 52 -6.64 6.77 -4.85
N ALA A 53 -7.45 5.72 -4.95
CA ALA A 53 -7.64 4.76 -3.86
C ALA A 53 -6.43 3.84 -3.70
N LEU A 54 -5.80 3.43 -4.81
CA LEU A 54 -4.57 2.66 -4.85
C LEU A 54 -3.39 3.47 -4.30
N ASP A 55 -3.23 4.73 -4.69
CA ASP A 55 -2.15 5.60 -4.20
C ASP A 55 -2.22 5.73 -2.67
N LYS A 56 -3.43 5.97 -2.14
CA LYS A 56 -3.68 6.04 -0.69
C LYS A 56 -3.43 4.72 0.04
N ALA A 57 -3.53 3.58 -0.63
CA ALA A 57 -3.16 2.28 -0.07
C ALA A 57 -1.64 2.09 -0.13
N GLY A 58 -1.01 2.44 -1.25
CA GLY A 58 0.44 2.42 -1.44
C GLY A 58 1.17 3.27 -0.41
N PHE A 59 0.75 4.52 -0.20
CA PHE A 59 1.34 5.39 0.83
C PHE A 59 1.21 4.81 2.23
N ALA A 60 0.10 4.14 2.56
CA ALA A 60 -0.06 3.50 3.86
C ALA A 60 0.87 2.29 4.03
N ILE A 61 1.11 1.52 2.96
CA ILE A 61 2.07 0.41 2.95
C ILE A 61 3.50 0.94 3.15
N VAL A 62 3.89 1.95 2.38
CA VAL A 62 5.23 2.57 2.48
C VAL A 62 5.44 3.17 3.86
N ALA A 63 4.47 3.93 4.40
CA ALA A 63 4.57 4.49 5.74
C ALA A 63 4.72 3.39 6.82
N SER A 64 4.01 2.26 6.67
CA SER A 64 4.17 1.11 7.56
C SER A 64 5.58 0.53 7.45
N ALA A 65 6.11 0.34 6.23
CA ALA A 65 7.45 -0.18 6.00
C ALA A 65 8.54 0.76 6.56
N MET A 66 8.42 2.07 6.33
CA MET A 66 9.33 3.07 6.91
C MET A 66 9.30 3.06 8.43
N SER A 67 8.12 2.94 9.05
CA SER A 67 7.99 2.83 10.52
C SER A 67 8.72 1.61 11.06
N HIS A 68 8.76 0.51 10.31
CA HIS A 68 9.51 -0.69 10.68
C HIS A 68 11.01 -0.46 10.60
N CYS A 69 11.51 0.11 9.51
CA CYS A 69 12.95 0.37 9.34
C CYS A 69 13.49 1.42 10.33
N VAL A 70 12.70 2.43 10.71
CA VAL A 70 13.09 3.44 11.72
C VAL A 70 13.07 2.88 13.14
N SER A 71 12.21 1.90 13.42
CA SER A 71 12.10 1.30 14.77
C SER A 71 13.20 0.27 15.06
N ASP A 72 13.96 -0.15 14.04
CA ASP A 72 15.05 -1.10 14.15
C ASP A 72 16.21 -0.72 13.21
N PRO A 73 17.00 0.31 13.58
CA PRO A 73 18.09 0.82 12.74
C PRO A 73 19.23 -0.18 12.54
N ASP A 74 19.37 -1.16 13.44
CA ASP A 74 20.39 -2.22 13.32
C ASP A 74 19.92 -3.37 12.41
N ALA A 75 18.61 -3.57 12.19
CA ALA A 75 18.13 -4.52 11.18
C ALA A 75 18.39 -4.08 9.72
N ALA A 76 18.79 -2.82 9.51
CA ALA A 76 19.25 -2.32 8.21
C ALA A 76 20.74 -2.60 7.96
N THR A 77 21.51 -2.93 9.00
CA THR A 77 22.95 -3.23 8.90
C THR A 77 23.31 -4.38 9.83
N THR A 78 23.59 -5.55 9.25
CA THR A 78 24.01 -6.84 9.86
C THR A 78 22.88 -7.82 10.21
N ASP A 79 22.76 -8.90 9.44
CA ASP A 79 23.31 -10.21 9.81
C ASP A 79 22.87 -11.30 8.81
N GLU A 80 23.81 -12.11 8.33
CA GLU A 80 23.56 -13.30 7.48
C GLU A 80 22.89 -14.42 8.30
N GLY A 81 21.66 -14.22 8.79
CA GLY A 81 21.08 -15.21 9.69
C GLY A 81 19.59 -15.11 10.03
N SER A 82 18.91 -13.99 9.80
CA SER A 82 17.46 -13.89 10.05
C SER A 82 16.72 -13.46 8.79
N ALA A 83 16.01 -14.41 8.21
CA ALA A 83 15.17 -14.21 7.04
C ALA A 83 13.98 -13.30 7.39
N GLN A 84 14.11 -12.00 7.19
CA GLN A 84 13.07 -11.15 6.59
C GLN A 84 13.73 -9.95 5.89
N PRO A 85 13.36 -9.64 4.64
CA PRO A 85 13.96 -8.54 3.90
C PRO A 85 13.53 -7.21 4.54
N THR A 86 14.46 -6.53 5.22
CA THR A 86 14.30 -5.13 5.57
C THR A 86 14.50 -4.31 4.29
N LEU A 87 13.50 -3.50 3.91
CA LEU A 87 13.62 -2.60 2.77
C LEU A 87 14.65 -1.52 3.11
N SER A 88 15.67 -1.37 2.28
CA SER A 88 16.65 -0.29 2.42
C SER A 88 15.99 1.08 2.21
N LEU A 89 16.60 2.15 2.74
CA LEU A 89 16.10 3.52 2.59
C LEU A 89 15.97 3.91 1.10
N ASP A 90 16.95 3.53 0.28
CA ASP A 90 16.96 3.78 -1.17
C ASP A 90 15.83 3.03 -1.89
N GLU A 91 15.47 1.83 -1.45
CA GLU A 91 14.32 1.08 -1.99
C GLU A 91 13.00 1.72 -1.58
N LEU A 92 12.89 2.21 -0.34
CA LEU A 92 11.71 2.94 0.13
C LEU A 92 11.52 4.24 -0.65
N GLU A 93 12.59 4.99 -0.93
CA GLU A 93 12.55 6.19 -1.77
C GLU A 93 12.07 5.85 -3.19
N LYS A 94 12.62 4.81 -3.82
CA LYS A 94 12.19 4.36 -5.15
C LYS A 94 10.72 3.97 -5.18
N ILE A 95 10.26 3.19 -4.19
CA ILE A 95 8.86 2.78 -4.11
C ILE A 95 7.95 4.00 -3.90
N PHE A 96 8.36 4.96 -3.08
CA PHE A 96 7.59 6.20 -2.89
C PHE A 96 7.46 7.01 -4.18
N LEU A 97 8.55 7.19 -4.93
CA LEU A 97 8.55 7.92 -6.21
C LEU A 97 7.77 7.21 -7.32
N MET A 98 7.59 5.89 -7.25
CA MET A 98 6.72 5.15 -8.18
C MET A 98 5.22 5.38 -7.92
N LEU A 99 4.87 5.91 -6.74
CA LEU A 99 3.48 6.16 -6.32
C LEU A 99 3.06 7.64 -6.48
N SER A 100 3.96 8.52 -6.92
CA SER A 100 3.73 9.96 -7.16
C SER A 100 3.59 10.29 -8.64
#